data_AF-A0A6B3GCS0-F1
#
_entry.id   AF-A0A6B3GCS0-F1
#
_cell.length_a   1.000
_cell.length_b   1.000
_cell.length_c   1.000
_cell.angle_alpha   90.00
_cell.angle_beta   90.00
_cell.angle_gamma   90.00
#
_symmetry.space_group_name_H-M   'P 1'
#
loop_
_entity.id
_entity.type
_entity.pdbx_description
1 polymer ?
#
loop_
_entity_poly.entity_id
_entity_poly.type
_entity_poly.pdbx_seq_one_letter_code
_entity_poly.pdbx_strand_id
1 'polypeptide(L)'
;RLLTADGTPVGPGGAALADLARADLSGLDPRLPGIDLVLAGDVDNPLTGPKGAAAVYGPQKGADEDDVRTLDAALTHYVRVLADS
;
A
#
# COMPACT_ATOMS: atom_id res chain seq x y z
N ARG A 1 9.59 -1.93 -8.19
CA ARG A 1 9.41 -3.37 -7.88
C ARG A 1 9.17 -3.49 -6.39
N LEU A 2 8.19 -4.30 -5.99
CA LEU A 2 7.89 -4.60 -4.59
C LEU A 2 8.35 -6.04 -4.33
N LEU A 3 9.32 -6.23 -3.42
CA LEU A 3 10.06 -7.48 -3.28
C LEU A 3 9.93 -8.05 -1.86
N THR A 4 9.76 -9.36 -1.76
CA THR A 4 9.86 -10.13 -0.51
C THR A 4 11.32 -10.24 -0.04
N ALA A 5 11.54 -10.83 1.14
CA ALA A 5 12.88 -11.04 1.69
C ALA A 5 13.76 -11.92 0.79
N ASP A 6 13.16 -12.88 0.08
CA ASP A 6 13.86 -13.76 -0.85
C ASP A 6 14.13 -13.10 -2.22
N GLY A 7 13.78 -11.82 -2.38
CA GLY A 7 13.98 -11.05 -3.61
C GLY A 7 12.98 -11.36 -4.72
N THR A 8 11.89 -12.08 -4.41
CA THR A 8 10.81 -12.37 -5.36
C THR A 8 9.74 -11.26 -5.30
N PRO A 9 8.97 -11.03 -6.39
CA PRO A 9 7.86 -10.08 -6.34
C PRO A 9 6.82 -10.46 -5.30
N VAL A 10 6.30 -9.47 -4.57
CA VAL A 10 5.15 -9.64 -3.68
C VAL A 10 3.93 -10.13 -4.47
N GLY A 11 3.15 -11.03 -3.87
CA GLY A 11 1.93 -11.57 -4.47
C GLY A 11 0.84 -10.52 -4.70
N PRO A 12 -0.22 -10.85 -5.45
CA PRO A 12 -1.34 -9.95 -5.66
C PRO A 12 -2.16 -9.74 -4.39
N GLY A 13 -2.83 -8.60 -4.29
CA GLY A 13 -3.76 -8.26 -3.20
C GLY A 13 -3.11 -7.52 -2.03
N GLY A 14 -3.94 -6.86 -1.22
CA GLY A 14 -3.47 -5.99 -0.14
C GLY A 14 -2.79 -6.74 1.01
N ALA A 15 -3.24 -7.95 1.33
CA ALA A 15 -2.67 -8.76 2.41
C ALA A 15 -1.21 -9.19 2.13
N ALA A 16 -0.86 -9.39 0.85
CA ALA A 16 0.50 -9.77 0.45
C ALA A 16 1.54 -8.69 0.77
N LEU A 17 1.12 -7.43 0.99
CA LEU A 17 2.02 -6.36 1.43
C LEU A 17 2.63 -6.61 2.82
N ALA A 18 2.09 -7.55 3.61
CA ALA A 18 2.71 -8.01 4.85
C ALA A 18 4.09 -8.67 4.63
N ASP A 19 4.34 -9.23 3.44
CA ASP A 19 5.58 -9.90 3.07
C ASP A 19 6.59 -8.96 2.37
N LEU A 20 6.25 -7.68 2.20
CA LEU A 20 7.13 -6.73 1.53
C LEU A 20 8.40 -6.48 2.35
N ALA A 21 9.57 -6.87 1.84
CA ALA A 21 10.84 -6.55 2.49
C ALA A 21 11.49 -5.28 1.93
N ARG A 22 11.27 -4.99 0.64
CA ARG A 22 11.96 -3.89 -0.05
C ARG A 22 11.14 -3.32 -1.19
N ALA A 23 11.11 -1.99 -1.29
CA ALA A 23 10.72 -1.30 -2.50
C ALA A 23 11.96 -0.91 -3.32
N ASP A 24 12.07 -1.44 -4.53
CA ASP A 24 13.09 -1.03 -5.49
C ASP A 24 12.47 -0.14 -6.57
N LEU A 25 12.72 1.17 -6.45
CA LEU A 25 12.18 2.18 -7.35
C LEU A 25 13.10 2.49 -8.54
N SER A 26 14.26 1.83 -8.68
CA SER A 26 15.23 2.10 -9.76
C SER A 26 14.67 1.83 -11.16
N GLY A 27 13.64 0.97 -11.27
CA GLY A 27 12.94 0.68 -12.52
C GLY A 27 11.72 1.57 -12.80
N LEU A 28 11.50 2.64 -12.02
CA LEU A 28 10.45 3.61 -12.32
C LEU A 28 10.75 4.31 -13.65
N ASP A 29 9.69 4.65 -14.38
CA ASP A 29 9.83 5.36 -15.66
C ASP A 29 10.53 6.71 -15.42
N PRO A 30 11.65 6.99 -16.10
CA PRO A 30 12.45 8.18 -15.85
C PRO A 30 11.74 9.49 -16.18
N ARG A 31 10.56 9.44 -16.84
CA ARG A 31 9.73 10.62 -17.09
C ARG A 31 8.94 11.06 -15.86
N LEU A 32 8.69 10.18 -14.90
CA LEU A 32 7.85 10.47 -13.72
C LEU A 32 8.33 11.68 -12.90
N PRO A 33 9.62 11.88 -12.60
CA PRO A 33 10.07 13.04 -11.83
C PRO A 33 9.82 14.40 -12.51
N GLY A 34 9.60 14.42 -13.82
CA GLY A 34 9.38 15.65 -14.60
C GLY A 34 7.92 15.90 -14.97
N ILE A 35 6.98 15.08 -14.47
CA ILE A 35 5.56 15.19 -14.78
C ILE A 35 4.82 15.81 -13.60
N ASP A 36 3.99 16.81 -13.88
CA ASP A 36 2.98 17.28 -12.94
C ASP A 36 1.82 16.26 -12.91
N LEU A 37 1.80 15.41 -11.88
CA LEU A 37 0.74 14.43 -11.68
C LEU A 37 -0.32 15.00 -10.73
N VAL A 38 -1.51 15.27 -11.25
CA VAL A 38 -2.67 15.76 -10.47
C VAL A 38 -3.62 14.60 -10.20
N LEU A 39 -3.81 14.26 -8.92
CA LEU A 39 -4.81 13.30 -8.45
C LEU A 39 -6.02 14.07 -7.91
N ALA A 40 -7.19 13.88 -8.52
CA ALA A 40 -8.44 14.38 -7.96
C ALA A 40 -8.85 13.48 -6.79
N GLY A 41 -9.01 14.05 -5.60
CA GLY A 41 -9.53 13.39 -4.41
C GLY A 41 -10.54 14.29 -3.71
N ASP A 42 -11.67 13.71 -3.31
CA ASP A 42 -12.77 14.36 -2.60
C ASP A 42 -12.87 13.93 -1.12
N VAL A 43 -11.89 13.17 -0.65
CA VAL A 43 -11.84 12.57 0.70
C VAL A 43 -10.50 12.86 1.37
N ASP A 44 -10.51 12.92 2.71
CA ASP A 44 -9.36 13.25 3.56
C ASP A 44 -8.86 12.06 4.41
N ASN A 45 -9.34 10.85 4.11
CA ASN A 45 -8.97 9.66 4.85
C ASN A 45 -7.47 9.35 4.75
N PRO A 46 -6.78 9.10 5.88
CA PRO A 46 -5.42 8.60 5.84
C PRO A 46 -5.36 7.20 5.22
N LEU A 47 -4.14 6.74 4.90
CA LEU A 47 -3.97 5.38 4.38
C LEU A 47 -4.32 4.31 5.42
N THR A 48 -4.00 4.53 6.69
CA THR A 48 -4.12 3.55 7.78
C THR A 48 -4.85 4.10 9.02
N GLY A 49 -5.23 3.21 9.94
CA GLY A 49 -5.85 3.52 11.22
C GLY A 49 -7.38 3.55 11.20
N PRO A 50 -8.04 4.03 12.27
CA PRO A 50 -9.50 3.94 12.43
C PRO A 50 -10.33 4.66 11.37
N LYS A 51 -9.76 5.67 10.71
CA LYS A 51 -10.34 6.37 9.55
C LYS A 51 -9.60 6.04 8.25
N GLY A 52 -8.78 5.00 8.27
CA GLY A 52 -7.90 4.59 7.18
C GLY A 52 -8.64 3.94 6.02
N ALA A 53 -7.91 3.69 4.94
CA ALA A 53 -8.49 3.17 3.70
C ALA A 53 -9.18 1.82 3.89
N ALA A 54 -8.57 0.90 4.64
CA ALA A 54 -9.15 -0.42 4.94
C ALA A 54 -10.42 -0.29 5.79
N ALA A 55 -10.37 0.50 6.87
CA ALA A 55 -11.50 0.68 7.79
C ALA A 55 -12.72 1.34 7.13
N VAL A 56 -12.50 2.36 6.29
CA VAL A 56 -13.59 3.17 5.71
C VAL A 56 -14.13 2.58 4.41
N TYR A 57 -13.25 2.04 3.56
CA TYR A 57 -13.64 1.58 2.23
C TYR A 57 -13.61 0.06 2.04
N GLY A 58 -13.04 -0.70 2.98
CA GLY A 58 -13.01 -2.16 2.96
C GLY A 58 -14.40 -2.80 3.05
N PRO A 59 -15.27 -2.42 4.02
CA PRO A 59 -16.56 -3.08 4.21
C PRO A 59 -17.47 -3.05 2.98
N GLN A 60 -17.54 -1.93 2.27
CA GLN A 60 -18.31 -1.82 1.03
C GLN A 60 -17.74 -2.63 -0.15
N LYS A 61 -16.50 -3.13 -0.02
CA LYS A 61 -15.85 -4.04 -0.97
C LYS A 61 -15.92 -5.50 -0.52
N GLY A 62 -16.68 -5.79 0.55
CA GLY A 62 -16.87 -7.14 1.09
C GLY A 62 -15.80 -7.57 2.10
N ALA A 63 -14.95 -6.67 2.60
CA ALA A 63 -14.02 -7.00 3.67
C ALA A 63 -14.77 -7.11 5.00
N ASP A 64 -14.60 -8.22 5.72
CA ASP A 64 -15.07 -8.34 7.09
C ASP A 64 -14.12 -7.65 8.09
N GLU A 65 -14.41 -7.74 9.38
CA GLU A 65 -13.59 -7.10 10.42
C GLU A 65 -12.15 -7.67 10.47
N ASP A 66 -11.96 -8.93 10.13
CA ASP A 66 -10.67 -9.61 10.17
C ASP A 66 -9.84 -9.22 8.95
N ASP A 67 -10.48 -9.13 7.78
CA ASP A 67 -9.91 -8.58 6.56
C ASP A 67 -9.46 -7.13 6.78
N VAL A 68 -10.30 -6.29 7.38
CA VAL A 68 -9.97 -4.89 7.65
C VAL A 68 -8.72 -4.77 8.53
N ARG A 69 -8.63 -5.56 9.61
CA ARG A 69 -7.45 -5.56 10.49
C ARG A 69 -6.20 -6.03 9.74
N THR A 70 -6.32 -7.08 8.94
CA THR A 70 -5.22 -7.63 8.16
C THR A 70 -4.71 -6.63 7.12
N LEU A 71 -5.62 -5.99 6.39
CA LEU A 71 -5.31 -5.00 5.37
C LEU A 71 -4.70 -3.73 5.98
N ASP A 72 -5.22 -3.24 7.10
CA ASP A 72 -4.66 -2.06 7.78
C ASP A 72 -3.24 -2.31 8.29
N ALA A 73 -2.98 -3.50 8.85
CA ALA A 73 -1.65 -3.91 9.28
C ALA A 73 -0.67 -4.02 8.09
N ALA A 74 -1.12 -4.63 6.98
CA ALA A 74 -0.31 -4.75 5.77
C ALA A 74 0.00 -3.38 5.13
N LEU A 75 -0.96 -2.46 5.10
CA LEU A 75 -0.74 -1.07 4.64
C LEU A 75 0.18 -0.29 5.58
N THR A 76 0.08 -0.50 6.88
CA THR A 76 0.99 0.11 7.87
C THR A 76 2.41 -0.39 7.65
N HIS A 77 2.58 -1.69 7.41
CA HIS A 77 3.86 -2.28 7.05
C HIS A 77 4.42 -1.69 5.75
N TYR A 78 3.58 -1.57 4.73
CA TYR A 78 3.95 -0.96 3.44
C TYR A 78 4.51 0.45 3.59
N VAL A 79 3.84 1.31 4.36
CA VAL A 79 4.29 2.68 4.63
C VAL A 79 5.66 2.68 5.30
N ARG A 80 5.88 1.81 6.27
CA ARG A 80 7.18 1.70 6.96
C ARG A 80 8.30 1.33 6.00
N VAL A 81 8.11 0.32 5.16
CA VAL A 81 9.14 -0.10 4.19
C VAL A 81 9.45 1.02 3.20
N LEU A 82 8.44 1.75 2.72
CA LEU A 82 8.65 2.89 1.83
C LEU A 82 9.38 4.06 2.48
N ALA A 83 9.14 4.32 3.76
CA ALA A 83 9.82 5.40 4.49
C ALA A 83 11.32 5.11 4.70
N ASP A 84 11.70 3.83 4.74
CA ASP A 84 13.08 3.37 4.92
C ASP A 84 13.82 3.11 3.58
N SER A 85 13.16 3.30 2.43
CA SER A 85 13.67 2.96 1.08
C SER A 85 14.37 4.11 0.35
#